data_AF-A0A954LLF3-F1
#
_entry.id   AF-A0A954LLF3-F1
#
_cell.length_a   1.000
_cell.length_b   1.000
_cell.length_c   1.000
_cell.angle_alpha   90.00
_cell.angle_beta   90.00
_cell.angle_gamma   90.00
#
_symmetry.space_group_name_H-M   'P 1'
#
loop_
_entity.id
_entity.type
_entity.pdbx_description
1 polymer ?
#
loop_
_entity_poly.entity_id
_entity_poly.type
_entity_poly.pdbx_seq_one_letter_code
_entity_poly.pdbx_strand_id
1 'polypeptide(L)'
;GWVHGAVLPPHLLFHAENHGLQLVGWIHAEKKDTALKVAPQRFKEWYPPECQKKHPTTPSVDIYLAAKSLIYLAGGDPVANQMPSQIPAKLQQFVKGCLLESPRMRSQDAWKVRQEFGDLLEGLYGPPAFHDLDMS
;
A
#
# COMPACT_ATOMS: atom_id res chain seq x y z
N GLY A 1 -18.44 -2.07 5.71
CA GLY A 1 -17.21 -1.32 5.39
C GLY A 1 -17.00 -1.29 3.88
N TRP A 2 -16.06 -0.48 3.42
CA TRP A 2 -15.69 -0.35 2.00
C TRP A 2 -14.24 -0.77 1.80
N VAL A 3 -13.95 -1.29 0.61
CA VAL A 3 -12.60 -1.51 0.09
C VAL A 3 -12.40 -0.47 -1.01
N HIS A 4 -11.34 0.34 -0.92
CA HIS A 4 -11.06 1.36 -1.93
C HIS A 4 -10.72 0.72 -3.28
N GLY A 5 -10.02 -0.41 -3.27
CA GLY A 5 -9.77 -1.24 -4.44
C GLY A 5 -8.77 -0.64 -5.44
N ALA A 6 -8.12 0.49 -5.11
CA ALA A 6 -7.19 1.17 -6.00
C ALA A 6 -6.23 2.11 -5.25
N VAL A 7 -5.68 1.68 -4.11
CA VAL A 7 -4.62 2.42 -3.39
C VAL A 7 -3.31 2.37 -4.20
N LEU A 8 -3.25 3.20 -5.24
CA LEU A 8 -2.24 3.19 -6.30
C LEU A 8 -1.59 4.57 -6.39
N PRO A 9 -0.37 4.71 -6.94
CA PRO A 9 0.33 6.00 -7.03
C PRO A 9 -0.49 7.17 -7.61
N PRO A 10 -1.26 7.03 -8.71
CA PRO A 10 -2.06 8.16 -9.22
C PRO A 10 -3.24 8.56 -8.33
N HIS A 11 -3.53 7.79 -7.28
CA HIS A 11 -4.61 8.05 -6.32
C HIS A 11 -4.10 8.56 -4.96
N LEU A 12 -2.79 8.75 -4.82
CA LEU A 12 -2.13 9.24 -3.63
C LEU A 12 -1.61 10.66 -3.91
N LEU A 13 -2.35 11.68 -3.47
CA LEU A 13 -1.96 13.08 -3.64
C LEU A 13 -1.21 13.55 -2.39
N PHE A 14 0.04 14.00 -2.58
CA PHE A 14 0.91 14.45 -1.50
C PHE A 14 0.97 15.98 -1.43
N HIS A 15 0.82 16.51 -0.23
CA HIS A 15 1.07 17.90 0.09
C HIS A 15 2.47 18.01 0.71
N ALA A 16 3.46 18.38 -0.11
CA ALA A 16 4.87 18.42 0.31
C ALA A 16 5.09 19.33 1.54
N GLU A 17 4.44 20.50 1.57
CA GLU A 17 4.59 21.51 2.63
C GLU A 17 4.20 21.03 4.04
N ASN A 18 3.37 19.99 4.16
CA ASN A 18 2.88 19.51 5.46
C ASN A 18 2.87 17.99 5.61
N HIS A 19 3.48 17.27 4.66
CA HIS A 19 3.45 15.81 4.57
C HIS A 19 2.04 15.21 4.57
N GLY A 20 1.05 15.99 4.14
CA GLY A 20 -0.33 15.57 4.00
C GLY A 20 -0.48 14.57 2.86
N LEU A 21 -1.36 13.59 3.04
CA LEU A 21 -1.74 12.63 2.02
C LEU A 21 -3.26 12.63 1.87
N GLN A 22 -3.74 12.79 0.65
CA GLN A 22 -5.13 12.60 0.30
C GLN A 22 -5.30 11.39 -0.62
N LEU A 23 -6.13 10.45 -0.19
CA LEU A 23 -6.55 9.30 -1.00
C LEU A 23 -7.78 9.68 -1.84
N VAL A 24 -7.63 9.62 -3.16
CA VAL A 24 -8.68 9.91 -4.16
C VAL A 24 -8.98 8.66 -5.01
N GLY A 25 -9.92 8.75 -5.96
CA GLY A 25 -10.22 7.60 -6.84
C GLY A 25 -11.26 6.61 -6.27
N TRP A 26 -12.15 7.09 -5.40
CA TRP A 26 -13.23 6.30 -4.78
C TRP A 26 -14.22 5.68 -5.76
N ILE A 27 -14.16 6.02 -7.06
CA ILE A 27 -14.93 5.34 -8.12
C ILE A 27 -14.58 3.85 -8.25
N HIS A 28 -13.40 3.43 -7.76
CA HIS A 28 -12.97 2.03 -7.73
C HIS A 28 -13.47 1.27 -6.49
N ALA A 29 -14.09 1.96 -5.54
CA ALA A 29 -14.46 1.37 -4.27
C ALA A 29 -15.62 0.40 -4.42
N GLU A 30 -15.56 -0.67 -3.65
CA GLU A 30 -16.62 -1.67 -3.57
C GLU A 30 -16.95 -1.96 -2.11
N LYS A 31 -18.17 -2.47 -1.88
CA LYS A 31 -18.55 -2.93 -0.54
C LYS A 31 -17.63 -4.08 -0.14
N LYS A 32 -17.23 -4.11 1.13
CA LYS A 32 -16.49 -5.23 1.70
C LYS A 32 -17.22 -6.55 1.38
N ASP A 33 -16.45 -7.60 1.12
CA ASP A 33 -16.92 -8.95 0.82
C ASP A 33 -17.64 -9.05 -0.55
N THR A 34 -17.38 -8.10 -1.44
CA THR A 34 -17.73 -8.17 -2.86
C THR A 34 -16.49 -8.15 -3.75
N ALA A 35 -16.60 -8.67 -4.97
CA ALA A 35 -15.52 -8.64 -5.96
C ALA A 35 -15.35 -7.22 -6.53
N LEU A 36 -14.11 -6.82 -6.81
CA LEU A 36 -13.84 -5.57 -7.54
C LEU A 36 -14.42 -5.64 -8.95
N LYS A 37 -15.21 -4.63 -9.33
CA LYS A 37 -15.75 -4.53 -10.70
C LYS A 37 -14.78 -3.87 -11.68
N VAL A 38 -13.96 -2.93 -11.19
CA VAL A 38 -13.05 -2.13 -12.02
C VAL A 38 -11.66 -2.11 -11.38
N ALA A 39 -10.66 -2.51 -12.14
CA ALA A 39 -9.24 -2.33 -11.82
C ALA A 39 -8.58 -1.56 -12.97
N PRO A 40 -7.81 -0.48 -12.72
CA PRO A 40 -7.13 0.25 -13.77
C PRO A 40 -6.16 -0.65 -14.55
N GLN A 41 -6.32 -0.72 -15.88
CA GLN A 41 -5.57 -1.64 -16.74
C GLN A 41 -4.04 -1.52 -16.58
N ARG A 42 -3.54 -0.28 -16.42
CA ARG A 42 -2.10 0.02 -16.21
C ARG A 42 -1.51 -0.68 -14.98
N PHE A 43 -2.33 -0.95 -13.97
CA PHE A 43 -1.88 -1.49 -12.68
C PHE A 43 -2.36 -2.92 -12.45
N LYS A 44 -2.88 -3.60 -13.48
CA LYS A 44 -3.51 -4.94 -13.36
C LYS A 44 -2.60 -5.96 -12.65
N GLU A 45 -1.31 -5.94 -12.94
CA GLU A 45 -0.31 -6.85 -12.34
C GLU A 45 0.01 -6.55 -10.87
N TRP A 46 -0.42 -5.39 -10.37
CA TRP A 46 -0.24 -5.02 -8.97
C TRP A 46 -1.37 -5.55 -8.10
N TYR A 47 -2.47 -6.01 -8.68
CA TYR A 47 -3.61 -6.50 -7.91
C TYR A 47 -3.30 -7.89 -7.33
N PRO A 48 -3.74 -8.14 -6.09
CA PRO A 48 -3.51 -9.43 -5.46
C PRO A 48 -4.34 -10.53 -6.16
N PRO A 49 -3.93 -11.81 -6.06
CA PRO A 49 -4.51 -12.89 -6.86
C PRO A 49 -6.03 -13.06 -6.73
N GLU A 50 -6.60 -12.77 -5.55
CA GLU A 50 -8.04 -12.83 -5.32
C GLU A 50 -8.84 -11.85 -6.19
N CYS A 51 -8.26 -10.68 -6.50
CA CYS A 51 -8.92 -9.70 -7.37
C CYS A 51 -8.94 -10.17 -8.82
N GLN A 52 -7.85 -10.81 -9.28
CA GLN A 52 -7.76 -11.37 -10.63
C GLN A 52 -8.76 -12.52 -10.83
N LYS A 53 -8.99 -13.30 -9.77
CA LYS A 53 -9.97 -14.41 -9.74
C LYS A 53 -11.40 -13.95 -9.46
N LYS A 54 -11.64 -12.64 -9.33
CA LYS A 54 -12.95 -12.04 -8.98
C LYS A 54 -13.56 -12.62 -7.70
N HIS A 55 -12.71 -12.97 -6.74
CA HIS A 55 -13.17 -13.39 -5.42
C HIS A 55 -13.61 -12.17 -4.59
N PRO A 56 -14.45 -12.37 -3.56
CA PRO A 56 -14.76 -11.33 -2.58
C PRO A 56 -13.50 -10.69 -2.00
N THR A 57 -13.49 -9.36 -1.96
CA THR A 57 -12.36 -8.59 -1.44
C THR A 57 -12.55 -8.18 0.01
N THR A 58 -11.42 -8.05 0.71
CA THR A 58 -11.35 -7.60 2.10
C THR A 58 -10.46 -6.37 2.20
N PRO A 59 -10.40 -5.68 3.36
CA PRO A 59 -9.49 -4.54 3.54
C PRO A 59 -8.02 -4.85 3.25
N SER A 60 -7.62 -6.12 3.31
CA SER A 60 -6.25 -6.54 2.95
C SER A 60 -5.86 -6.27 1.49
N VAL A 61 -6.83 -6.03 0.60
CA VAL A 61 -6.56 -5.57 -0.78
C VAL A 61 -5.94 -4.18 -0.77
N ASP A 62 -6.48 -3.26 0.03
CA ASP A 62 -5.97 -1.89 0.11
C ASP A 62 -4.59 -1.86 0.77
N ILE A 63 -4.35 -2.69 1.78
CA ILE A 63 -3.02 -2.87 2.41
C ILE A 63 -2.01 -3.40 1.39
N TYR A 64 -2.40 -4.39 0.57
CA TYR A 64 -1.54 -4.94 -0.48
C TYR A 64 -1.18 -3.88 -1.53
N LEU A 65 -2.16 -3.12 -2.01
CA LEU A 65 -1.95 -2.07 -3.01
C LEU A 65 -1.15 -0.88 -2.43
N ALA A 66 -1.34 -0.54 -1.15
CA ALA A 66 -0.50 0.42 -0.44
C ALA A 66 0.97 -0.05 -0.41
N ALA A 67 1.22 -1.32 -0.11
CA ALA A 67 2.56 -1.89 -0.12
C ALA A 67 3.21 -1.87 -1.53
N LYS A 68 2.44 -2.15 -2.59
CA LYS A 68 2.90 -1.97 -3.99
C LYS A 68 3.26 -0.51 -4.28
N SER A 69 2.45 0.43 -3.80
CA SER A 69 2.70 1.87 -3.94
C SER A 69 3.96 2.32 -3.19
N LEU A 70 4.23 1.76 -2.01
CA LEU A 70 5.48 2.01 -1.28
C LEU A 70 6.71 1.52 -2.06
N ILE A 71 6.62 0.34 -2.71
CA ILE A 71 7.70 -0.15 -3.58
C ILE A 71 7.96 0.82 -4.73
N TYR A 72 6.90 1.28 -5.37
CA TYR A 72 7.00 2.25 -6.46
C TYR A 72 7.65 3.57 -6.00
N LEU A 73 7.20 4.11 -4.86
CA LEU A 73 7.75 5.35 -4.30
C LEU A 73 9.22 5.22 -3.89
N ALA A 74 9.64 4.04 -3.43
CA ALA A 74 11.03 3.77 -3.13
C ALA A 74 11.91 3.65 -4.39
N GLY A 75 11.32 3.59 -5.60
CA GLY A 75 12.04 3.36 -6.85
C GLY A 75 12.34 1.88 -7.14
N GLY A 76 11.58 0.97 -6.52
CA GLY A 76 11.67 -0.47 -6.74
C GLY A 76 10.81 -1.00 -7.90
N ASP A 77 10.64 -2.32 -7.96
CA ASP A 77 9.77 -3.01 -8.91
C ASP A 77 8.52 -3.58 -8.19
N PRO A 78 7.35 -2.94 -8.34
CA PRO A 78 6.12 -3.42 -7.73
C PRO A 78 5.63 -4.74 -8.33
N VAL A 79 5.92 -5.07 -9.58
CA VAL A 79 5.51 -6.35 -10.19
C VAL A 79 6.31 -7.48 -9.56
N ALA A 80 7.63 -7.31 -9.44
CA ALA A 80 8.52 -8.28 -8.80
C ALA A 80 8.48 -8.27 -7.25
N ASN A 81 7.72 -7.37 -6.63
CA ASN A 81 7.73 -7.12 -5.18
C ASN A 81 9.12 -6.77 -4.62
N GLN A 82 9.92 -6.04 -5.38
CA GLN A 82 11.32 -5.77 -5.05
C GLN A 82 11.51 -4.32 -4.60
N MET A 83 11.93 -4.14 -3.35
CA MET A 83 12.46 -2.86 -2.87
C MET A 83 13.92 -2.69 -3.32
N PRO A 84 14.40 -1.44 -3.50
CA PRO A 84 15.84 -1.18 -3.66
C PRO A 84 16.65 -1.65 -2.46
N SER A 85 17.90 -2.05 -2.69
CA SER A 85 18.80 -2.56 -1.63
C SER A 85 19.17 -1.52 -0.57
N GLN A 86 19.01 -0.23 -0.88
CA GLN A 86 19.25 0.89 0.04
C GLN A 86 18.19 0.95 1.16
N ILE A 87 17.03 0.34 0.96
CA ILE A 87 15.97 0.29 1.96
C ILE A 87 16.35 -0.70 3.07
N PRO A 88 16.24 -0.35 4.38
CA PRO A 88 16.57 -1.28 5.47
C PRO A 88 15.83 -2.62 5.37
N ALA A 89 16.54 -3.72 5.61
CA ALA A 89 16.01 -5.08 5.45
C ALA A 89 14.72 -5.33 6.27
N LYS A 90 14.60 -4.75 7.48
CA LYS A 90 13.38 -4.84 8.29
C LYS A 90 12.17 -4.20 7.60
N LEU A 91 12.37 -3.08 6.91
CA LEU A 91 11.32 -2.39 6.14
C LEU A 91 10.92 -3.20 4.91
N GLN A 92 11.89 -3.79 4.21
CA GLN A 92 11.62 -4.71 3.10
C GLN A 92 10.79 -5.92 3.56
N GLN A 93 11.12 -6.49 4.72
CA GLN A 93 10.40 -7.62 5.30
C GLN A 93 8.97 -7.25 5.72
N PHE A 94 8.78 -6.07 6.30
CA PHE A 94 7.45 -5.55 6.63
C PHE A 94 6.55 -5.43 5.38
N VAL A 95 7.07 -4.80 4.32
CA VAL A 95 6.37 -4.67 3.04
C VAL A 95 6.07 -6.05 2.43
N LYS A 96 7.01 -6.99 2.49
CA LYS A 96 6.79 -8.37 2.05
C LYS A 96 5.65 -9.06 2.82
N GLY A 97 5.50 -8.80 4.12
CA GLY A 97 4.38 -9.30 4.92
C GLY A 97 3.02 -8.80 4.44
N CYS A 98 2.95 -7.55 3.99
CA CYS A 98 1.74 -6.98 3.39
C CYS A 98 1.41 -7.56 2.00
N LEU A 99 2.36 -8.27 1.37
CA LEU A 99 2.26 -8.80 0.01
C LEU A 99 2.12 -10.34 -0.04
N LEU A 100 1.85 -10.99 1.10
CA LEU A 100 1.61 -12.43 1.14
C LEU A 100 0.42 -12.81 0.24
N GLU A 101 0.60 -13.89 -0.53
CA GLU A 101 -0.34 -14.30 -1.58
C GLU A 101 -1.75 -14.55 -1.04
N SER A 102 -1.84 -15.28 0.08
CA SER A 102 -3.12 -15.58 0.73
C SER A 102 -3.64 -14.35 1.50
N PRO A 103 -4.88 -13.88 1.24
CA PRO A 103 -5.49 -12.78 1.98
C PRO A 103 -5.55 -13.04 3.49
N ARG A 104 -5.73 -14.31 3.90
CA ARG A 104 -5.82 -14.70 5.32
C ARG A 104 -4.51 -14.52 6.07
N MET A 105 -3.39 -14.47 5.36
CA MET A 105 -2.06 -14.23 5.92
C MET A 105 -1.70 -12.74 6.00
N ARG A 106 -2.49 -11.88 5.37
CA ARG A 106 -2.34 -10.42 5.43
C ARG A 106 -3.19 -9.84 6.56
N SER A 107 -2.72 -8.72 7.11
CA SER A 107 -3.54 -7.95 8.06
C SER A 107 -4.86 -7.53 7.41
N GLN A 108 -5.92 -7.58 8.21
CA GLN A 108 -7.25 -7.08 7.84
C GLN A 108 -7.55 -5.71 8.48
N ASP A 109 -6.58 -5.18 9.22
CA ASP A 109 -6.70 -3.98 10.03
C ASP A 109 -5.59 -3.00 9.66
N ALA A 110 -5.98 -1.91 8.99
CA ALA A 110 -5.06 -0.85 8.57
C ALA A 110 -4.53 -0.03 9.75
N TRP A 111 -5.26 0.06 10.87
CA TRP A 111 -4.80 0.77 12.06
C TRP A 111 -3.66 0.02 12.72
N LYS A 112 -3.80 -1.30 12.83
CA LYS A 112 -2.72 -2.17 13.30
C LYS A 112 -1.49 -2.08 12.41
N VAL A 113 -1.66 -2.14 11.08
CA VAL A 113 -0.54 -1.96 10.13
C VAL A 113 0.14 -0.61 10.30
N ARG A 114 -0.63 0.47 10.46
CA ARG A 114 -0.09 1.83 10.69
C ARG A 114 0.73 1.89 11.99
N GLN A 115 0.24 1.28 13.06
CA GLN A 115 0.96 1.25 14.34
C GLN A 115 2.27 0.46 14.22
N GLU A 116 2.20 -0.77 13.71
CA GLU A 116 3.39 -1.62 13.52
C GLU A 116 4.43 -0.96 12.61
N PHE A 117 3.98 -0.25 11.57
CA PHE A 117 4.85 0.54 10.70
C PHE A 117 5.49 1.71 11.43
N GLY A 118 4.72 2.43 12.25
CA GLY A 118 5.23 3.51 13.10
C GLY A 118 6.31 3.04 14.07
N ASP A 119 6.04 1.97 14.81
CA ASP A 119 6.99 1.38 15.76
C ASP A 119 8.27 0.92 15.05
N LEU A 120 8.13 0.34 13.85
CA LEU A 120 9.27 -0.05 13.02
C LEU A 120 10.10 1.16 12.57
N LEU A 121 9.45 2.22 12.09
CA LEU A 121 10.13 3.43 11.65
C LEU A 121 10.85 4.11 12.83
N GLU A 122 10.21 4.19 14.00
CA GLU A 122 10.82 4.74 15.20
C GLU A 122 12.07 3.95 15.63
N GLY A 123 12.00 2.61 15.57
CA GLY A 123 13.15 1.76 15.87
C GLY A 123 14.29 1.83 14.84
N LEU A 124 14.02 2.27 13.61
CA LEU A 124 15.02 2.40 12.53
C LEU A 124 15.64 3.80 12.46
N TYR A 125 14.83 4.83 12.65
CA TYR A 125 15.19 6.22 12.37
C TYR A 125 15.08 7.15 13.59
N GLY A 126 14.55 6.67 14.71
CA GLY A 126 14.23 7.49 15.88
C GLY A 126 12.85 8.15 15.77
N PRO A 127 12.52 9.06 16.70
CA PRO A 127 11.20 9.69 16.74
C PRO A 127 10.90 10.46 15.44
N PRO A 128 9.62 10.59 15.04
CA PRO A 128 9.25 11.32 13.84
C PRO A 128 9.80 12.75 13.83
N ALA A 129 10.49 13.11 12.74
CA ALA A 129 10.95 14.45 12.46
C ALA A 129 10.33 14.95 11.16
N PHE A 130 10.04 16.26 11.10
CA PHE A 130 9.65 16.90 9.85
C PHE A 130 10.90 17.10 8.98
N HIS A 131 10.80 16.73 7.70
CA HIS A 131 11.88 16.81 6.72
C HIS A 131 11.37 17.55 5.51
N ASP A 132 11.90 18.75 5.23
CA ASP A 132 11.48 19.49 4.04
C ASP A 132 11.77 18.67 2.77
N LEU A 133 10.72 18.43 1.99
CA LEU A 133 10.84 17.83 0.66
C LEU A 133 11.09 18.96 -0.34
N ASP A 134 12.32 19.05 -0.85
CA ASP A 134 12.64 19.97 -1.94
C ASP A 134 11.99 19.45 -3.24
N MET A 135 11.08 20.26 -3.77
CA MET A 135 10.31 19.97 -4.99
C MET A 135 10.71 20.91 -6.15
N SER A 136 11.83 21.63 -6.03
CA SER A 136 12.33 22.57 -7.04
C SER A 136 12.97 21.91 -8.27
#